data_AF-A0A016WU78-F1
#
_entry.id   AF-A0A016WU78-F1
#
_cell.length_a   1.000
_cell.length_b   1.000
_cell.length_c   1.000
_cell.angle_alpha   90.00
_cell.angle_beta   90.00
_cell.angle_gamma   90.00
#
_symmetry.space_group_name_H-M   'P 1'
#
loop_
_entity.id
_entity.type
_entity.pdbx_description
1 polymer ?
#
loop_
_entity_poly.entity_id
_entity_poly.type
_entity_poly.pdbx_seq_one_letter_code
_entity_poly.pdbx_strand_id
1 'polypeptide(L)'
;MELLMTTPTPPWWNVVNRYFKNGHEVLWPHVEQALTNPKYANYKTTFTGHSLGGALAALAAVRTAKQGYRKRNQITIYTFGEPRVGDKTFATNFDALVPNSYRVVFRRDIIPHIPACAKVKTWIIEGTSRPCDANVKNKPYHHGTEIWYPDSMERGSHYVECVGQPKDEDFACSDKIKFFFDQYESYMSDHRHYFSVRVPRYGKTGCDVKKPEGEPGFFENVINKINVLARKIGFE
;
A
#
# COMPACT_ATOMS: atom_id res chain seq x y z
N MET A 1 -18.36 -13.48 0.40
CA MET A 1 -17.59 -12.77 -0.64
C MET A 1 -17.05 -13.83 -1.59
N GLU A 2 -17.86 -14.17 -2.58
CA GLU A 2 -17.89 -15.47 -3.24
C GLU A 2 -16.95 -15.53 -4.47
N LEU A 3 -16.19 -16.62 -4.54
CA LEU A 3 -15.31 -16.99 -5.65
C LEU A 3 -16.17 -17.48 -6.83
N LEU A 4 -16.66 -16.57 -7.66
CA LEU A 4 -17.18 -16.94 -8.98
C LEU A 4 -16.34 -16.27 -10.07
N MET A 5 -15.81 -17.14 -10.94
CA MET A 5 -14.89 -16.85 -12.04
C MET A 5 -15.60 -16.08 -13.15
N THR A 6 -15.16 -14.87 -13.46
CA THR A 6 -15.35 -14.26 -14.79
C THR A 6 -14.10 -13.46 -15.18
N THR A 7 -13.56 -13.78 -16.36
CA THR A 7 -12.25 -13.43 -16.97
C THR A 7 -11.06 -14.32 -16.54
N PRO A 8 -10.44 -15.09 -17.47
CA PRO A 8 -9.25 -15.87 -17.17
C PRO A 8 -8.17 -14.96 -16.60
N THR A 9 -7.65 -15.29 -15.42
CA THR A 9 -6.38 -14.73 -14.97
C THR A 9 -5.30 -15.13 -15.96
N PRO A 10 -4.36 -14.22 -16.32
CA PRO A 10 -3.11 -14.67 -16.91
C PRO A 10 -2.54 -15.78 -15.99
N PRO A 11 -2.21 -16.97 -16.52
CA PRO A 11 -1.98 -18.17 -15.70
C PRO A 11 -0.82 -18.04 -14.70
N TRP A 12 -0.01 -16.98 -14.83
CA TRP A 12 1.15 -16.69 -13.99
C TRP A 12 0.85 -15.81 -12.76
N TRP A 13 -0.38 -15.32 -12.57
CA TRP A 13 -0.76 -14.57 -11.37
C TRP A 13 -1.00 -15.43 -10.13
N ASN A 14 -1.12 -16.76 -10.26
CA ASN A 14 -1.61 -17.62 -9.17
C ASN A 14 -2.86 -17.00 -8.51
N VAL A 15 -2.91 -16.89 -7.18
CA VAL A 15 -4.04 -16.33 -6.45
C VAL A 15 -3.81 -14.86 -6.16
N VAL A 16 -4.56 -14.00 -6.84
CA VAL A 16 -4.62 -12.54 -6.64
C VAL A 16 -6.03 -12.15 -6.22
N ASN A 17 -6.16 -11.11 -5.38
CA ASN A 17 -7.46 -10.57 -5.01
C ASN A 17 -8.23 -10.11 -6.26
N ARG A 18 -9.44 -10.65 -6.45
CA ARG A 18 -10.30 -10.37 -7.62
C ARG A 18 -10.61 -8.88 -7.80
N TYR A 19 -10.80 -8.14 -6.71
CA TYR A 19 -11.09 -6.71 -6.78
C TYR A 19 -9.92 -5.92 -7.38
N PHE A 20 -8.69 -6.20 -6.94
CA PHE A 20 -7.48 -5.57 -7.47
C PHE A 20 -7.21 -6.00 -8.91
N LYS A 21 -7.39 -7.30 -9.22
CA LYS A 21 -7.30 -7.79 -10.59
C LYS A 21 -8.23 -7.02 -11.53
N ASN A 22 -9.51 -6.93 -11.19
CA ASN A 22 -10.49 -6.27 -12.05
C ASN A 22 -10.16 -4.79 -12.26
N GLY A 23 -9.75 -4.09 -11.20
CA GLY A 23 -9.28 -2.71 -11.32
C GLY A 23 -8.06 -2.59 -12.23
N HIS A 24 -7.11 -3.51 -12.13
CA HIS A 24 -5.93 -3.52 -12.98
C HIS A 24 -6.28 -3.74 -14.45
N GLU A 25 -7.17 -4.68 -14.79
CA GLU A 25 -7.57 -4.91 -16.19
C GLU A 25 -8.23 -3.69 -16.81
N VAL A 26 -9.00 -2.90 -16.05
CA VAL A 26 -9.59 -1.65 -16.53
C VAL A 26 -8.51 -0.60 -16.83
N LEU A 27 -7.47 -0.50 -16.00
CA LEU A 27 -6.40 0.47 -16.18
C LEU A 27 -5.36 0.04 -17.23
N TRP A 28 -5.18 -1.26 -17.43
CA TRP A 28 -4.06 -1.82 -18.19
C TRP A 28 -3.89 -1.25 -19.60
N PRO A 29 -4.95 -1.07 -20.42
CA PRO A 29 -4.77 -0.54 -21.78
C PRO A 29 -4.03 0.81 -21.84
N HIS A 30 -4.27 1.68 -20.86
CA HIS A 30 -3.62 2.99 -20.77
C HIS A 30 -2.15 2.87 -20.34
N VAL A 31 -1.87 1.94 -19.42
CA VAL A 31 -0.50 1.64 -18.96
C VAL A 31 0.31 1.04 -20.11
N GLU A 32 -0.25 0.07 -20.82
CA GLU A 32 0.36 -0.59 -21.97
C GLU A 32 0.65 0.40 -23.10
N GLN A 33 -0.28 1.31 -23.40
CA GLN A 33 -0.06 2.39 -24.36
C GLN A 33 1.15 3.26 -24.00
N ALA A 34 1.32 3.62 -22.73
CA ALA A 34 2.47 4.39 -22.28
C ALA A 34 3.78 3.59 -22.37
N LEU A 35 3.75 2.30 -22.02
CA LEU A 35 4.91 1.41 -22.05
C LEU A 35 5.41 1.09 -23.46
N THR A 36 4.49 1.00 -24.41
CA THR A 36 4.75 0.67 -25.83
C THR A 36 5.07 1.88 -26.69
N ASN A 37 4.89 3.10 -26.16
CA ASN A 37 5.24 4.31 -26.88
C ASN A 37 6.74 4.31 -27.21
N PRO A 38 7.14 4.37 -28.51
CA PRO A 38 8.53 4.30 -28.93
C PRO A 38 9.42 5.38 -28.30
N LYS A 39 8.84 6.56 -27.99
CA LYS A 39 9.54 7.67 -27.34
C LYS A 39 10.10 7.29 -25.96
N TYR A 40 9.44 6.37 -25.26
CA TYR A 40 9.77 5.99 -23.89
C TYR A 40 10.34 4.57 -23.78
N ALA A 41 10.58 3.88 -24.90
CA ALA A 41 10.95 2.47 -24.94
C ALA A 41 12.18 2.12 -24.07
N ASN A 42 13.15 3.03 -24.00
CA ASN A 42 14.39 2.83 -23.25
C ASN A 42 14.36 3.39 -21.81
N TYR A 43 13.25 3.98 -21.38
CA TYR A 43 13.17 4.63 -20.08
C TYR A 43 12.97 3.58 -18.98
N LYS A 44 13.61 3.81 -17.83
CA LYS A 44 13.23 3.12 -16.59
C LYS A 44 11.81 3.53 -16.22
N THR A 45 11.04 2.59 -15.69
CA THR A 45 9.65 2.81 -15.32
C THR A 45 9.49 2.67 -13.81
N THR A 46 8.95 3.72 -13.19
CA THR A 46 8.54 3.68 -11.79
C THR A 46 7.03 3.53 -11.71
N PHE A 47 6.56 2.52 -10.98
CA PHE A 47 5.15 2.36 -10.63
C PHE A 47 4.92 2.90 -9.23
N THR A 48 3.80 3.58 -9.03
CA THR A 48 3.43 4.07 -7.71
C THR A 48 1.92 4.14 -7.54
N GLY A 49 1.48 4.12 -6.30
CA GLY A 49 0.09 4.25 -5.95
C GLY A 49 -0.12 4.20 -4.45
N HIS A 50 -1.22 4.81 -4.01
CA HIS A 50 -1.66 4.82 -2.63
C HIS A 50 -2.89 3.92 -2.47
N SER A 51 -3.00 3.20 -1.35
CA SER A 51 -4.17 2.38 -1.03
C SER A 51 -4.45 1.34 -2.13
N LEU A 52 -5.68 1.28 -2.65
CA LEU A 52 -6.03 0.51 -3.85
C LEU A 52 -5.04 0.75 -5.01
N GLY A 53 -4.64 2.00 -5.25
CA GLY A 53 -3.68 2.33 -6.30
C GLY A 53 -2.33 1.64 -6.13
N GLY A 54 -1.92 1.35 -4.89
CA GLY A 54 -0.72 0.55 -4.60
C GLY A 54 -0.85 -0.88 -5.14
N ALA A 55 -1.97 -1.54 -4.82
CA ALA A 55 -2.23 -2.89 -5.33
C ALA A 55 -2.29 -2.94 -6.88
N LEU A 56 -2.88 -1.92 -7.51
CA LEU A 56 -2.94 -1.82 -8.97
C LEU A 56 -1.55 -1.56 -9.58
N ALA A 57 -0.73 -0.75 -8.91
CA ALA A 57 0.65 -0.49 -9.30
C ALA A 57 1.52 -1.75 -9.22
N ALA A 58 1.35 -2.57 -8.18
CA ALA A 58 2.01 -3.86 -8.06
C ALA A 58 1.66 -4.79 -9.23
N LEU A 59 0.36 -4.96 -9.52
CA LEU A 59 -0.08 -5.77 -10.65
C LEU A 59 0.45 -5.24 -12.00
N ALA A 60 0.51 -3.92 -12.17
CA ALA A 60 1.09 -3.30 -13.36
C ALA A 60 2.61 -3.54 -13.47
N ALA A 61 3.37 -3.43 -12.38
CA ALA A 61 4.81 -3.65 -12.37
C ALA A 61 5.17 -5.09 -12.73
N VAL A 62 4.50 -6.07 -12.11
CA VAL A 62 4.76 -7.49 -12.39
C VAL A 62 4.35 -7.88 -13.80
N ARG A 63 3.23 -7.34 -14.31
CA ARG A 63 2.80 -7.55 -15.70
C ARG A 63 3.77 -6.95 -16.70
N THR A 64 4.29 -5.76 -16.41
CA THR A 64 5.33 -5.09 -17.20
C THR A 64 6.59 -5.95 -17.33
N ALA A 65 7.07 -6.50 -16.21
CA ALA A 65 8.22 -7.39 -16.19
C ALA A 65 7.95 -8.68 -16.98
N LYS A 66 6.79 -9.31 -16.73
CA LYS A 66 6.45 -10.61 -17.29
C LYS A 66 6.21 -10.59 -18.80
N GLN A 67 5.57 -9.53 -19.31
CA GLN A 67 5.33 -9.34 -20.74
C GLN A 67 6.53 -8.75 -21.47
N GLY A 68 7.65 -8.48 -20.78
CA GLY A 68 8.89 -8.02 -21.39
C GLY A 68 8.88 -6.57 -21.84
N TYR A 69 7.91 -5.75 -21.41
CA TYR A 69 7.89 -4.32 -21.73
C TYR A 69 9.12 -3.60 -21.17
N ARG A 70 9.61 -4.02 -19.99
CA ARG A 70 10.86 -3.52 -19.39
C ARG A 70 11.62 -4.67 -18.75
N LYS A 71 12.96 -4.58 -18.74
CA LYS A 71 13.80 -5.51 -17.99
C LYS A 71 13.58 -5.31 -16.50
N ARG A 72 13.77 -6.37 -15.71
CA ARG A 72 13.59 -6.38 -14.25
C ARG A 72 14.30 -5.23 -13.52
N ASN A 73 15.52 -4.90 -13.94
CA ASN A 73 16.33 -3.81 -13.36
C ASN A 73 15.95 -2.40 -13.84
N GLN A 74 15.02 -2.29 -14.79
CA GLN A 74 14.43 -1.03 -15.25
C GLN A 74 13.10 -0.72 -14.59
N ILE A 75 12.60 -1.62 -13.73
CA ILE A 75 11.34 -1.46 -13.02
C ILE A 75 11.65 -1.14 -11.56
N THR A 76 10.99 -0.10 -11.05
CA THR A 76 10.98 0.25 -9.64
C THR A 76 9.54 0.48 -9.22
N ILE A 77 9.19 0.11 -7.99
CA ILE A 77 7.87 0.38 -7.44
C ILE A 77 7.98 0.93 -6.02
N TYR A 78 7.22 2.00 -5.78
CA TYR A 78 7.01 2.59 -4.47
C TYR A 78 5.51 2.72 -4.23
N THR A 79 4.97 2.01 -3.27
CA THR A 79 3.55 2.11 -2.91
C THR A 79 3.37 2.61 -1.49
N PHE A 80 2.20 3.18 -1.21
CA PHE A 80 1.89 3.81 0.07
C PHE A 80 0.61 3.20 0.63
N GLY A 81 0.69 2.55 1.79
CA GLY A 81 -0.47 1.89 2.39
C GLY A 81 -1.05 0.80 1.50
N GLU A 82 -0.18 0.04 0.82
CA GLU A 82 -0.59 -1.03 -0.10
C GLU A 82 -1.17 -2.24 0.65
N PRO A 83 -2.39 -2.69 0.34
CA PRO A 83 -2.97 -3.90 0.92
C PRO A 83 -2.32 -5.18 0.36
N ARG A 84 -2.47 -6.31 1.06
CA ARG A 84 -1.98 -7.61 0.54
C ARG A 84 -2.64 -7.97 -0.79
N VAL A 85 -1.85 -8.07 -1.85
CA VAL A 85 -2.37 -8.17 -3.24
C VAL A 85 -2.74 -9.61 -3.63
N GLY A 86 -1.92 -10.58 -3.25
CA GLY A 86 -2.07 -11.98 -3.63
C GLY A 86 -1.63 -12.94 -2.54
N ASP A 87 -1.41 -14.20 -2.89
CA ASP A 87 -0.90 -15.22 -1.97
C ASP A 87 0.63 -15.28 -1.91
N LYS A 88 1.19 -16.15 -1.05
CA LYS A 88 2.65 -16.30 -0.94
C LYS A 88 3.31 -16.69 -2.27
N THR A 89 2.62 -17.46 -3.11
CA THR A 89 3.13 -17.85 -4.43
C THR A 89 3.22 -16.65 -5.35
N PHE A 90 2.19 -15.81 -5.40
CA PHE A 90 2.22 -14.51 -6.09
C PHE A 90 3.37 -13.65 -5.57
N ALA A 91 3.51 -13.50 -4.25
CA ALA A 91 4.54 -12.66 -3.65
C ALA A 91 5.96 -13.10 -4.01
N THR A 92 6.22 -14.42 -3.94
CA THR A 92 7.52 -14.98 -4.32
C THR A 92 7.84 -14.72 -5.79
N ASN A 93 6.87 -14.92 -6.68
CA ASN A 93 7.03 -14.64 -8.11
C ASN A 93 7.20 -13.15 -8.40
N PHE A 94 6.51 -12.29 -7.64
CA PHE A 94 6.60 -10.85 -7.75
C PHE A 94 8.03 -10.39 -7.45
N ASP A 95 8.61 -10.77 -6.32
CA ASP A 95 9.98 -10.40 -5.96
C ASP A 95 11.01 -10.91 -6.98
N ALA A 96 10.76 -12.12 -7.49
CA ALA A 96 11.55 -12.73 -8.55
C ALA A 96 11.36 -12.05 -9.92
N LEU A 97 10.51 -11.04 -10.06
CA LEU A 97 10.35 -10.25 -11.29
C LEU A 97 10.68 -8.76 -11.05
N VAL A 98 10.33 -8.23 -9.88
CA VAL A 98 10.42 -6.82 -9.53
C VAL A 98 11.25 -6.64 -8.24
N PRO A 99 12.59 -6.78 -8.31
CA PRO A 99 13.44 -6.77 -7.12
C PRO A 99 13.52 -5.39 -6.44
N ASN A 100 13.29 -4.30 -7.19
CA ASN A 100 13.27 -2.94 -6.65
C ASN A 100 11.83 -2.56 -6.23
N SER A 101 11.35 -3.16 -5.15
CA SER A 101 9.97 -3.01 -4.69
C SER A 101 9.89 -2.63 -3.22
N TYR A 102 9.27 -1.48 -2.95
CA TYR A 102 9.20 -0.89 -1.63
C TYR A 102 7.75 -0.49 -1.28
N ARG A 103 7.22 -1.07 -0.20
CA ARG A 103 5.90 -0.74 0.36
C ARG A 103 6.08 0.19 1.56
N VAL A 104 5.70 1.44 1.43
CA VAL A 104 5.83 2.43 2.50
C VAL A 104 4.59 2.39 3.38
N VAL A 105 4.79 2.27 4.69
CA VAL A 105 3.73 2.16 5.70
C VAL A 105 3.95 3.20 6.78
N PHE A 106 2.89 3.95 7.12
CA PHE A 106 2.93 4.94 8.19
C PHE A 106 2.25 4.43 9.45
N ARG A 107 2.95 4.49 10.59
CA ARG A 107 2.42 4.22 11.94
C ARG A 107 1.55 2.96 11.97
N ARG A 108 0.25 3.14 12.25
CA ARG A 108 -0.77 2.11 12.39
C ARG A 108 -1.76 2.19 11.23
N ASP A 109 -1.28 2.45 10.03
CA ASP A 109 -2.07 2.28 8.81
C ASP A 109 -2.57 0.83 8.75
N ILE A 110 -3.88 0.65 8.82
CA ILE A 110 -4.52 -0.68 8.82
C ILE A 110 -4.58 -1.31 7.43
N ILE A 111 -4.47 -0.51 6.36
CA ILE A 111 -4.70 -0.99 4.99
C ILE A 111 -3.67 -2.03 4.54
N PRO A 112 -2.37 -1.88 4.83
CA PRO A 112 -1.40 -2.95 4.60
C PRO A 112 -1.75 -4.27 5.28
N HIS A 113 -2.48 -4.25 6.39
CA HIS A 113 -2.82 -5.47 7.12
C HIS A 113 -4.11 -6.12 6.65
N ILE A 114 -4.75 -5.59 5.61
CA ILE A 114 -5.92 -6.20 4.96
C ILE A 114 -5.63 -6.57 3.49
N PRO A 115 -6.27 -7.63 2.96
CA PRO A 115 -6.94 -8.68 3.71
C PRO A 115 -5.98 -9.41 4.66
N ALA A 116 -6.51 -9.99 5.73
CA ALA A 116 -5.68 -10.63 6.76
C ALA A 116 -4.98 -11.89 6.22
N CYS A 117 -3.68 -12.02 6.51
CA CYS A 117 -2.94 -13.26 6.26
C CYS A 117 -3.41 -14.39 7.19
N ALA A 118 -3.02 -15.63 6.88
CA ALA A 118 -3.12 -16.71 7.86
C ALA A 118 -2.17 -16.45 9.02
N LYS A 119 -2.58 -16.77 10.24
CA LYS A 119 -1.79 -16.52 11.45
C LYS A 119 -1.25 -17.81 12.03
N VAL A 120 -0.01 -17.78 12.52
CA VAL A 120 0.62 -18.92 13.23
C VAL A 120 -0.18 -19.19 14.52
N LYS A 121 -0.87 -20.34 14.58
CA LYS A 121 -1.80 -20.66 15.68
C LYS A 121 -1.12 -20.90 17.02
N THR A 122 0.12 -21.39 17.00
CA THR A 122 0.92 -21.68 18.19
C THR A 122 1.53 -20.44 18.83
N TRP A 123 1.37 -19.26 18.22
CA TRP A 123 1.84 -18.00 18.80
C TRP A 123 0.92 -17.53 19.94
N ILE A 124 1.46 -17.53 21.15
CA ILE A 124 0.74 -17.27 22.40
C ILE A 124 1.15 -15.97 23.12
N ILE A 125 2.00 -15.13 22.51
CA ILE A 125 2.40 -13.87 23.14
C ILE A 125 1.21 -12.89 23.13
N GLU A 126 0.84 -12.42 24.31
CA GLU A 126 -0.22 -11.42 24.49
C GLU A 126 0.26 -10.00 24.16
N GLY A 127 -0.66 -9.10 23.83
CA GLY A 127 -0.36 -7.70 23.52
C GLY A 127 0.05 -7.41 22.07
N THR A 128 0.47 -8.41 21.29
CA THR A 128 0.78 -8.25 19.85
C THR A 128 -0.22 -8.96 18.95
N SER A 129 -0.12 -8.71 17.64
CA SER A 129 -0.67 -9.59 16.61
C SER A 129 0.03 -10.97 16.65
N ARG A 130 -0.35 -11.84 15.72
CA ARG A 130 0.35 -13.10 15.45
C ARG A 130 1.14 -12.96 14.14
N PRO A 131 2.32 -13.59 14.00
CA PRO A 131 3.02 -13.64 12.72
C PRO A 131 2.18 -14.29 11.62
N CYS A 132 2.39 -13.87 10.37
CA CYS A 132 1.79 -14.53 9.21
C CYS A 132 2.40 -15.92 9.01
N ASP A 133 1.55 -16.93 8.76
CA ASP A 133 1.99 -18.29 8.44
C ASP A 133 2.14 -18.44 6.92
N ALA A 134 3.39 -18.42 6.46
CA ALA A 134 3.74 -18.52 5.03
C ALA A 134 3.42 -19.91 4.43
N ASN A 135 3.14 -20.93 5.25
CA ASN A 135 2.88 -22.28 4.78
C ASN A 135 1.41 -22.49 4.37
N VAL A 136 0.53 -21.58 4.75
CA VAL A 136 -0.90 -21.70 4.44
C VAL A 136 -1.16 -21.17 3.03
N LYS A 137 -1.46 -22.09 2.12
CA LYS A 137 -1.73 -21.79 0.71
C LYS A 137 -2.97 -20.92 0.51
N ASN A 138 -2.97 -20.14 -0.57
CA ASN A 138 -4.11 -19.30 -1.00
C ASN A 138 -4.57 -18.27 0.05
N LYS A 139 -3.67 -17.86 0.94
CA LYS A 139 -3.93 -16.81 1.94
C LYS A 139 -3.17 -15.55 1.58
N PRO A 140 -3.75 -14.36 1.84
CA PRO A 140 -3.09 -13.10 1.55
C PRO A 140 -1.69 -13.04 2.15
N TYR A 141 -0.75 -12.56 1.35
CA TYR A 141 0.64 -12.42 1.74
C TYR A 141 1.27 -11.24 0.98
N HIS A 142 2.13 -10.49 1.65
CA HIS A 142 2.83 -9.35 1.08
C HIS A 142 4.00 -9.74 0.19
N HIS A 143 4.34 -8.85 -0.74
CA HIS A 143 5.56 -8.90 -1.52
C HIS A 143 6.37 -7.62 -1.31
N GLY A 144 7.62 -7.60 -1.78
CA GLY A 144 8.49 -6.43 -1.66
C GLY A 144 8.83 -6.06 -0.22
N THR A 145 9.83 -5.19 -0.09
CA THR A 145 10.34 -4.76 1.20
C THR A 145 9.43 -3.69 1.79
N GLU A 146 9.01 -3.86 3.05
CA GLU A 146 8.32 -2.79 3.76
C GLU A 146 9.34 -1.73 4.24
N ILE A 147 8.99 -0.46 4.03
CA ILE A 147 9.64 0.70 4.65
C ILE A 147 8.65 1.30 5.65
N TRP A 148 8.87 1.01 6.93
CA TRP A 148 7.93 1.40 7.98
C TRP A 148 8.42 2.66 8.71
N TYR A 149 7.53 3.65 8.80
CA TYR A 149 7.75 4.87 9.59
C TYR A 149 6.89 4.78 10.86
N PRO A 150 7.47 4.38 12.00
CA PRO A 150 6.71 4.12 13.22
C PRO A 150 6.20 5.41 13.90
N ASP A 151 6.88 6.54 13.70
CA ASP A 151 6.67 7.76 14.50
C ASP A 151 6.26 8.98 13.67
N SER A 152 7.03 9.35 12.65
CA SER A 152 6.79 10.53 11.82
C SER A 152 7.30 10.30 10.39
N MET A 153 6.80 11.08 9.43
CA MET A 153 7.28 11.12 8.04
C MET A 153 7.79 12.51 7.66
N GLU A 154 8.08 13.38 8.64
CA GLU A 154 8.77 14.65 8.38
C GLU A 154 10.18 14.40 7.86
N ARG A 155 10.76 15.41 7.19
CA ARG A 155 12.13 15.30 6.67
C ARG A 155 13.12 14.96 7.79
N GLY A 156 13.89 13.89 7.60
CA GLY A 156 14.85 13.40 8.58
C GLY A 156 14.29 12.42 9.61
N SER A 157 12.99 12.08 9.52
CA SER A 157 12.39 11.08 10.39
C SER A 157 13.02 9.70 10.18
N HIS A 158 13.10 8.96 11.28
CA HIS A 158 13.57 7.58 11.27
C HIS A 158 12.56 6.65 10.56
N TYR A 159 13.08 5.73 9.77
CA TYR A 159 12.34 4.63 9.17
C TYR A 159 13.06 3.30 9.41
N VAL A 160 12.30 2.22 9.38
CA VAL A 160 12.81 0.85 9.46
C VAL A 160 12.66 0.20 8.09
N GLU A 161 13.75 -0.38 7.60
CA GLU A 161 13.70 -1.30 6.45
C GLU A 161 13.43 -2.72 6.98
N CYS A 162 12.26 -3.26 6.65
CA CYS A 162 11.72 -4.46 7.26
C CYS A 162 12.22 -5.71 6.53
N VAL A 163 13.44 -6.12 6.86
CA VAL A 163 14.16 -7.26 6.26
C VAL A 163 14.18 -8.52 7.14
N GLY A 164 13.42 -8.50 8.24
CA GLY A 164 13.30 -9.61 9.18
C GLY A 164 12.40 -10.74 8.69
N GLN A 165 11.76 -11.42 9.64
CA GLN A 165 11.01 -12.65 9.38
C GLN A 165 9.56 -12.58 9.90
N PRO A 166 8.62 -13.26 9.23
CA PRO A 166 8.76 -13.92 7.93
C PRO A 166 9.07 -12.93 6.79
N LYS A 167 9.87 -13.33 5.80
CA LYS A 167 10.19 -12.46 4.66
C LYS A 167 8.90 -11.89 4.01
N ASP A 168 8.91 -10.58 3.77
CA ASP A 168 7.80 -9.76 3.23
C ASP A 168 6.67 -9.45 4.24
N GLU A 169 6.66 -10.12 5.41
CA GLU A 169 5.69 -9.95 6.50
C GLU A 169 6.44 -9.81 7.84
N ASP A 170 7.52 -9.01 7.86
CA ASP A 170 8.43 -8.91 9.00
C ASP A 170 7.69 -8.55 10.29
N PHE A 171 7.68 -9.52 11.23
CA PHE A 171 6.96 -9.37 12.48
C PHE A 171 7.65 -8.40 13.45
N ALA A 172 8.88 -7.96 13.19
CA ALA A 172 9.50 -6.88 13.98
C ALA A 172 8.95 -5.48 13.60
N CYS A 173 8.32 -5.36 12.43
CA CYS A 173 7.81 -4.10 11.87
C CYS A 173 6.31 -3.89 12.17
N SER A 174 5.57 -3.28 11.24
CA SER A 174 4.16 -2.94 11.42
C SER A 174 3.29 -4.19 11.64
N ASP A 175 3.74 -5.36 11.18
CA ASP A 175 2.94 -6.58 11.21
C ASP A 175 2.72 -7.15 12.63
N LYS A 176 3.47 -6.66 13.64
CA LYS A 176 3.19 -6.91 15.07
C LYS A 176 1.98 -6.17 15.61
N ILE A 177 1.55 -5.12 14.94
CA ILE A 177 0.50 -4.22 15.45
C ILE A 177 -0.82 -4.99 15.53
N LYS A 178 -1.43 -4.92 16.71
CA LYS A 178 -2.78 -5.42 16.95
C LYS A 178 -3.77 -4.29 16.75
N PHE A 179 -4.73 -4.49 15.84
CA PHE A 179 -5.76 -3.51 15.53
C PHE A 179 -7.04 -3.77 16.34
N PHE A 180 -7.68 -2.69 16.78
CA PHE A 180 -8.92 -2.71 17.57
C PHE A 180 -10.00 -1.85 16.90
N PHE A 181 -11.24 -2.32 16.87
CA PHE A 181 -12.33 -1.69 16.11
C PHE A 181 -12.67 -0.27 16.59
N ASP A 182 -12.52 0.02 17.88
CA ASP A 182 -12.76 1.32 18.50
C ASP A 182 -11.75 2.41 18.07
N GLN A 183 -10.59 2.02 17.54
CA GLN A 183 -9.54 2.93 17.09
C GLN A 183 -9.50 3.12 15.55
N TYR A 184 -10.51 2.61 14.83
CA TYR A 184 -10.57 2.62 13.37
C TYR A 184 -10.25 3.98 12.73
N GLU A 185 -10.82 5.07 13.26
CA GLU A 185 -10.61 6.42 12.74
C GLU A 185 -9.14 6.87 12.82
N SER A 186 -8.42 6.48 13.88
CA SER A 186 -6.99 6.76 14.00
C SER A 186 -6.19 6.04 12.92
N TYR A 187 -6.49 4.76 12.66
CA TYR A 187 -5.79 3.99 11.63
C TYR A 187 -6.06 4.52 10.24
N MET A 188 -7.30 4.94 9.98
CA MET A 188 -7.68 5.58 8.72
C MET A 188 -7.08 6.98 8.57
N SER A 189 -6.82 7.68 9.67
CA SER A 189 -6.06 8.93 9.65
C SER A 189 -4.62 8.67 9.21
N ASP A 190 -3.93 7.70 9.83
CA ASP A 190 -2.57 7.30 9.44
C ASP A 190 -2.53 6.86 7.97
N HIS A 191 -3.52 6.09 7.51
CA HIS A 191 -3.63 5.69 6.09
C HIS A 191 -3.75 6.86 5.11
N ARG A 192 -4.28 8.01 5.54
CA ARG A 192 -4.51 9.16 4.64
C ARG A 192 -3.34 10.15 4.62
N HIS A 193 -2.30 9.94 5.43
CA HIS A 193 -1.19 10.88 5.58
C HIS A 193 0.15 10.21 5.28
N TYR A 194 0.86 10.76 4.29
CA TYR A 194 2.19 10.30 3.91
C TYR A 194 3.07 11.52 3.65
N PHE A 195 4.25 11.58 4.26
CA PHE A 195 5.22 12.70 4.15
C PHE A 195 4.60 14.09 4.37
N SER A 196 3.82 14.22 5.45
CA SER A 196 3.12 15.46 5.84
C SER A 196 2.07 15.93 4.81
N VAL A 197 1.64 15.05 3.91
CA VAL A 197 0.61 15.33 2.91
C VAL A 197 -0.62 14.46 3.17
N ARG A 198 -1.81 15.08 3.15
CA ARG A 198 -3.09 14.36 3.16
C ARG A 198 -3.42 13.87 1.74
N VAL A 199 -2.98 12.65 1.42
CA VAL A 199 -2.96 12.10 0.06
C VAL A 199 -4.28 12.26 -0.71
N PRO A 200 -5.47 11.94 -0.14
CA PRO A 200 -6.72 12.10 -0.88
C PRO A 200 -7.04 13.56 -1.26
N ARG A 201 -6.65 14.52 -0.43
CA ARG A 201 -6.91 15.95 -0.68
C ARG A 201 -5.89 16.51 -1.66
N TYR A 202 -4.62 16.15 -1.49
CA TYR A 202 -3.54 16.47 -2.43
C TYR A 202 -3.84 16.01 -3.87
N GLY A 203 -4.36 14.79 -4.04
CA GLY A 203 -4.78 14.31 -5.35
C GLY A 203 -5.93 15.12 -5.94
N LYS A 204 -6.95 15.46 -5.14
CA LYS A 204 -8.10 16.27 -5.57
C LYS A 204 -7.72 17.70 -5.99
N THR A 205 -6.64 18.25 -5.44
CA THR A 205 -6.14 19.58 -5.79
C THR A 205 -5.12 19.56 -6.93
N GLY A 206 -4.97 18.44 -7.64
CA GLY A 206 -4.09 18.34 -8.80
C GLY A 206 -2.61 18.21 -8.43
N CYS A 207 -2.30 17.63 -7.27
CA CYS A 207 -0.94 17.44 -6.78
C CYS A 207 -0.19 18.76 -6.55
N ASP A 208 -0.90 19.82 -6.14
CA ASP A 208 -0.27 21.11 -5.81
C ASP A 208 0.48 21.03 -4.47
N VAL A 209 1.81 21.01 -4.56
CA VAL A 209 2.73 20.99 -3.41
C VAL A 209 2.68 22.25 -2.56
N LYS A 210 2.11 23.35 -3.06
CA LYS A 210 1.87 24.58 -2.28
C LYS A 210 0.60 24.50 -1.46
N LYS A 211 -0.27 23.52 -1.75
CA LYS A 211 -1.51 23.24 -1.03
C LYS A 211 -1.56 21.75 -0.65
N PRO A 212 -0.58 21.23 0.11
CA PRO A 212 -0.51 19.80 0.43
C PRO A 212 -1.69 19.34 1.29
N GLU A 213 -2.27 20.26 2.05
CA GLU A 213 -3.50 20.04 2.79
C GLU A 213 -4.75 20.40 1.99
N GLY A 214 -4.66 20.99 0.78
CA GLY A 214 -5.74 21.67 0.05
C GLY A 214 -6.24 22.93 0.78
N GLU A 215 -7.02 23.79 0.13
CA GLU A 215 -7.75 24.83 0.88
C GLU A 215 -8.93 24.20 1.63
N PRO A 216 -9.15 24.51 2.93
CA PRO A 216 -10.29 23.96 3.66
C PRO A 216 -11.58 24.43 2.99
N GLY A 217 -12.54 23.52 2.82
CA GLY A 217 -13.90 23.92 2.43
C GLY A 217 -14.44 24.94 3.43
N PHE A 218 -15.34 25.82 3.00
CA PHE A 218 -15.90 26.90 3.83
C PHE A 218 -16.30 26.44 5.25
N PHE A 219 -16.96 25.28 5.36
CA PHE A 219 -17.38 24.69 6.64
C PHE A 219 -16.23 24.20 7.52
N GLU A 220 -15.16 23.65 6.94
CA GLU A 220 -13.98 23.18 7.68
C GLU A 220 -13.20 24.39 8.26
N ASN A 221 -13.17 25.50 7.52
CA ASN A 221 -12.66 26.79 8.02
C ASN A 221 -13.50 27.37 9.17
N VAL A 222 -14.82 27.24 9.10
CA VAL A 222 -15.73 27.69 10.18
C VAL A 222 -15.53 26.85 11.43
N ILE A 223 -15.47 25.51 11.31
CA ILE A 223 -15.24 24.60 12.44
C ILE A 223 -13.87 24.83 13.07
N ASN A 224 -12.81 24.99 12.28
CA ASN A 224 -11.48 25.29 12.81
C ASN A 224 -11.44 26.63 13.55
N LYS A 225 -12.13 27.66 13.05
CA LYS A 225 -12.27 28.94 13.76
C LYS A 225 -13.03 28.79 15.08
N ILE A 226 -14.13 28.03 15.09
CA ILE A 226 -14.91 27.77 16.30
C ILE A 226 -14.07 27.02 17.34
N ASN A 227 -13.34 25.98 16.93
CA ASN A 227 -12.49 25.19 17.84
C ASN A 227 -11.32 26.00 18.41
N VAL A 228 -10.72 26.88 17.61
CA VAL A 228 -9.67 27.81 18.08
C VAL A 228 -10.24 28.83 19.06
N LEU A 229 -11.47 29.32 18.81
CA LEU A 229 -12.17 30.21 19.75
C LEU A 229 -12.51 29.50 21.06
N ALA A 230 -13.09 28.29 21.00
CA ALA A 230 -13.46 27.48 22.16
C ALA A 230 -12.27 27.23 23.11
N ARG A 231 -11.09 26.90 22.55
CA ARG A 231 -9.84 26.75 23.33
C ARG A 231 -9.36 28.05 23.96
N LYS A 232 -9.56 29.20 23.30
CA LYS A 232 -9.20 30.51 23.87
C LYS A 232 -10.11 30.95 25.01
N ILE A 233 -11.34 30.46 25.04
CA ILE A 233 -12.34 30.81 26.07
C ILE A 233 -12.48 29.75 27.18
N GLY A 234 -11.62 28.73 27.20
CA GLY A 234 -11.55 27.76 28.30
C GLY A 234 -12.70 26.75 28.34
N PHE A 235 -13.36 26.50 27.22
CA PHE A 235 -14.30 25.39 27.08
C PHE A 235 -13.57 24.20 26.45
N GLU A 236 -13.10 23.28 27.30
CA GLU A 236 -12.90 21.86 26.93
C GLU A 236 -14.14 21.05 27.33
#